data_AF-A0A934B5A2-F1
#
_entry.id   AF-A0A934B5A2-F1
#
_cell.length_a   1.000
_cell.length_b   1.000
_cell.length_c   1.000
_cell.angle_alpha   90.00
_cell.angle_beta   90.00
_cell.angle_gamma   90.00
#
_symmetry.space_group_name_H-M   'P 1'
#
loop_
_entity.id
_entity.type
_entity.pdbx_description
1 polymer ?
#
loop_
_entity_poly.entity_id
_entity_poly.type
_entity_poly.pdbx_seq_one_letter_code
_entity_poly.pdbx_strand_id
1 'polypeptide(L)'
;ETVDGRRDGQELDVLIFTLKEYFASAESAVGALNDSFDSSLTDEQRQLMRELGAMVLSTEVALWHGRSIWRFQWVAQLIRDLASELNDNGQSMAIHLTKVMLSAAAVALLLAITIGYFLARSIVRDIIHVADVATQAAAGNLLARARLESDDEVGHMAKAFNIMLDRITALVSTEEERDRMQKQLVQFLVLVSDVGKGDLTKRGEVTADMFGNLADGFNLMIQRFSQLMKHVRQAAERVNSSASKLRDNAGQMAGTARHQAEESIKALGAVEQLASSMRQVTDTAGASSDAARQVLKATEDGRLAVQETVHDMQRIQLAVQRMSKQIKTLGDRSLEISQIVSTIRDIANQTNLLALNAAIEAAGAGEAGARFGVVADQVRKLAESSTQATREIADLVKVIQSETQHAVVAMEHETQAVEAGSASALRTGDVFKDISTIAQRSAELAQSIAAAAADQTVSTDQVGRSIKDFTGGAVATQKATDSARATVEDMVVLAEGLTTSVSQFKLA
;
A
#
# COMPACT_ATOMS: atom_id res chain seq x y z
N GLU A 1 -4.00 5.99 -32.04
CA GLU A 1 -3.46 4.63 -31.95
C GLU A 1 -3.54 4.18 -30.50
N THR A 2 -4.47 3.29 -30.20
CA THR A 2 -4.73 2.74 -28.86
C THR A 2 -4.58 1.23 -28.99
N VAL A 3 -3.34 0.78 -29.04
CA VAL A 3 -2.98 -0.65 -29.12
C VAL A 3 -1.90 -0.91 -28.09
N ASP A 4 -2.27 -1.04 -26.81
CA ASP A 4 -1.47 -1.87 -25.88
C ASP A 4 -2.22 -2.38 -24.63
N GLY A 5 -3.42 -1.87 -24.32
CA GLY A 5 -4.20 -2.31 -23.15
C GLY A 5 -4.64 -3.79 -23.11
N ARG A 6 -4.26 -4.63 -24.10
CA ARG A 6 -4.40 -6.09 -24.05
C ARG A 6 -3.17 -6.82 -23.49
N ARG A 7 -2.00 -6.18 -23.38
CA ARG A 7 -0.77 -6.79 -22.85
C ARG A 7 -0.60 -6.58 -21.33
N ASP A 8 -1.01 -5.44 -20.80
CA ASP A 8 -0.81 -5.11 -19.37
C ASP A 8 -1.60 -6.03 -18.42
N GLY A 9 -2.81 -6.43 -18.80
CA GLY A 9 -3.62 -7.39 -18.03
C GLY A 9 -3.02 -8.80 -18.02
N GLN A 10 -2.35 -9.20 -19.11
CA GLN A 10 -1.70 -10.52 -19.19
C GLN A 10 -0.51 -10.62 -18.23
N GLU A 11 0.20 -9.53 -17.99
CA GLU A 11 1.35 -9.49 -17.08
C GLU A 11 0.92 -9.57 -15.62
N LEU A 12 -0.25 -9.02 -15.27
CA LEU A 12 -0.85 -9.19 -13.96
C LEU A 12 -1.32 -10.64 -13.74
N ASP A 13 -1.89 -11.27 -14.77
CA ASP A 13 -2.28 -12.68 -14.72
C ASP A 13 -1.06 -13.61 -14.54
N VAL A 14 0.06 -13.29 -15.21
CA VAL A 14 1.33 -14.00 -15.05
C VAL A 14 1.90 -13.82 -13.63
N LEU A 15 1.82 -12.61 -13.06
CA LEU A 15 2.22 -12.35 -11.68
C LEU A 15 1.36 -13.15 -10.68
N ILE A 16 0.03 -13.13 -10.84
CA ILE A 16 -0.92 -13.89 -10.02
C ILE A 16 -0.62 -15.39 -10.10
N PHE A 17 -0.34 -15.89 -11.31
CA PHE A 17 0.07 -17.28 -11.50
C PHE A 17 1.38 -17.60 -10.77
N THR A 18 2.43 -16.80 -10.93
CA THR A 18 3.72 -17.02 -10.23
C THR A 18 3.59 -16.97 -8.71
N LEU A 19 2.73 -16.10 -8.17
CA LEU A 19 2.45 -16.01 -6.74
C LEU A 19 1.69 -17.24 -6.24
N LYS A 20 0.71 -17.74 -7.00
CA LYS A 20 -0.01 -18.98 -6.65
C LYS A 20 0.94 -20.17 -6.57
N GLU A 21 1.83 -20.33 -7.55
CA GLU A 21 2.83 -21.41 -7.56
C GLU A 21 3.83 -21.29 -6.40
N TYR A 22 4.24 -20.05 -6.06
CA TYR A 22 5.06 -19.79 -4.89
C TYR A 22 4.37 -20.25 -3.59
N PHE A 23 3.12 -19.83 -3.36
CA PHE A 23 2.38 -20.19 -2.16
C PHE A 23 2.09 -21.69 -2.09
N ALA A 24 1.74 -22.33 -3.20
CA ALA A 24 1.51 -23.78 -3.26
C ALA A 24 2.80 -24.58 -2.95
N SER A 25 3.94 -24.13 -3.46
CA SER A 25 5.25 -24.75 -3.16
C SER A 25 5.62 -24.55 -1.68
N ALA A 26 5.37 -23.36 -1.13
CA ALA A 26 5.62 -23.06 0.27
C ALA A 26 4.72 -23.89 1.21
N GLU A 27 3.45 -24.02 0.88
CA GLU A 27 2.48 -24.85 1.61
C GLU A 27 2.88 -26.34 1.57
N SER A 28 3.34 -26.83 0.42
CA SER A 28 3.87 -28.20 0.29
C SER A 28 5.12 -28.43 1.14
N ALA A 29 6.05 -27.47 1.16
CA ALA A 29 7.26 -27.56 1.98
C ALA A 29 6.93 -27.52 3.48
N VAL A 30 6.00 -26.66 3.89
CA VAL A 30 5.50 -26.57 5.27
C VAL A 30 4.75 -27.84 5.66
N GLY A 31 3.95 -28.41 4.76
CA GLY A 31 3.26 -29.69 4.96
C GLY A 31 4.23 -30.83 5.20
N ALA A 32 5.24 -31.00 4.34
CA ALA A 32 6.28 -32.01 4.52
C ALA A 32 7.06 -31.83 5.84
N LEU A 33 7.35 -30.59 6.24
CA LEU A 33 7.99 -30.30 7.53
C LEU A 33 7.05 -30.58 8.71
N ASN A 34 5.77 -30.27 8.60
CA ASN A 34 4.76 -30.53 9.63
C ASN A 34 4.55 -32.04 9.84
N ASP A 35 4.41 -32.79 8.74
CA ASP A 35 4.26 -34.25 8.77
C ASP A 35 5.50 -34.92 9.38
N SER A 36 6.68 -34.29 9.30
CA SER A 36 7.89 -34.79 9.96
C SER A 36 7.83 -34.81 11.50
N PHE A 37 6.83 -34.17 12.10
CA PHE A 37 6.55 -34.19 13.54
C PHE A 37 5.44 -35.17 13.95
N ASP A 38 4.84 -35.89 13.00
CA ASP A 38 3.80 -36.89 13.29
C ASP A 38 4.39 -38.08 14.09
N SER A 39 3.75 -38.41 15.21
CA SER A 39 4.16 -39.48 16.13
C SER A 39 3.90 -40.88 15.59
N SER A 40 3.10 -41.02 14.52
CA SER A 40 2.81 -42.28 13.84
C SER A 40 3.91 -42.74 12.86
N LEU A 41 4.88 -41.88 12.54
CA LEU A 41 5.98 -42.15 11.61
C LEU A 41 7.24 -42.68 12.31
N THR A 42 7.93 -43.62 11.67
CA THR A 42 9.25 -44.11 12.09
C THR A 42 10.32 -43.02 11.99
N ASP A 43 11.43 -43.16 12.73
CA ASP A 43 12.52 -42.16 12.74
C ASP A 43 13.11 -41.91 11.34
N GLU A 44 13.27 -42.96 10.51
CA GLU A 44 13.69 -42.84 9.11
C GLU A 44 12.69 -42.05 8.25
N GLN A 45 11.39 -42.30 8.42
CA GLN A 45 10.34 -41.57 7.70
C GLN A 45 10.27 -40.10 8.11
N ARG A 46 10.43 -39.79 9.41
CA ARG A 46 10.50 -38.40 9.89
C ARG A 46 11.72 -37.67 9.34
N GLN A 47 12.86 -38.35 9.21
CA GLN A 47 14.05 -37.76 8.58
C GLN A 47 13.86 -37.51 7.08
N LEU A 48 13.26 -38.46 6.36
CA LEU A 48 12.93 -38.31 4.95
C LEU A 48 12.00 -37.11 4.69
N MET A 49 10.99 -36.91 5.55
CA MET A 49 10.06 -35.78 5.45
C MET A 49 10.74 -34.43 5.73
N ARG A 50 11.70 -34.38 6.67
CA ARG A 50 12.53 -33.18 6.91
C ARG A 50 13.42 -32.85 5.70
N GLU A 51 14.07 -33.86 5.11
CA GLU A 51 14.90 -33.69 3.92
C GLU A 51 14.07 -33.26 2.70
N LEU A 52 12.88 -33.86 2.53
CA LEU A 52 11.94 -33.47 1.48
C LEU A 52 11.47 -32.02 1.64
N GLY A 53 11.07 -31.63 2.85
CA GLY A 53 10.69 -30.25 3.16
C GLY A 53 11.81 -29.25 2.91
N ALA A 54 13.05 -29.57 3.33
CA ALA A 54 14.23 -28.74 3.08
C ALA A 54 14.60 -28.64 1.59
N MET A 55 14.44 -29.74 0.84
CA MET A 55 14.64 -29.78 -0.59
C MET A 55 13.63 -28.87 -1.30
N VAL A 56 12.33 -29.04 -1.05
CA VAL A 56 11.27 -28.21 -1.65
C VAL A 56 11.49 -26.73 -1.32
N LEU A 57 11.90 -26.40 -0.09
CA LEU A 57 12.22 -25.02 0.31
C LEU A 57 13.40 -24.42 -0.49
N SER A 58 14.45 -25.21 -0.70
CA SER A 58 15.68 -24.74 -1.35
C SER A 58 15.61 -24.74 -2.88
N THR A 59 14.85 -25.64 -3.49
CA THR A 59 14.74 -25.72 -4.95
C THR A 59 13.47 -25.09 -5.49
N GLU A 60 12.29 -25.39 -4.97
CA GLU A 60 11.02 -24.90 -5.56
C GLU A 60 10.61 -23.54 -5.01
N VAL A 61 10.56 -23.40 -3.68
CA VAL A 61 10.14 -22.16 -3.02
C VAL A 61 11.09 -21.01 -3.36
N ALA A 62 12.40 -21.24 -3.30
CA ALA A 62 13.41 -20.23 -3.65
C ALA A 62 13.31 -19.79 -5.12
N LEU A 63 13.08 -20.72 -6.06
CA LEU A 63 12.93 -20.39 -7.48
C LEU A 63 11.68 -19.54 -7.74
N TRP A 64 10.54 -19.93 -7.16
CA TRP A 64 9.29 -19.19 -7.32
C TRP A 64 9.30 -17.85 -6.58
N HIS A 65 9.99 -17.75 -5.44
CA HIS A 65 10.23 -16.51 -4.72
C HIS A 65 10.99 -15.50 -5.58
N GLY A 66 12.13 -15.90 -6.15
CA GLY A 66 12.93 -15.06 -7.02
C GLY A 66 12.16 -14.61 -8.26
N ARG A 67 11.40 -15.53 -8.90
CA ARG A 67 10.54 -15.20 -10.04
C ARG A 67 9.44 -14.21 -9.68
N SER A 68 8.80 -14.38 -8.53
CA SER A 68 7.73 -13.51 -8.05
C SER A 68 8.23 -12.11 -7.73
N ILE A 69 9.39 -11.99 -7.07
CA ILE A 69 10.03 -10.69 -6.79
C ILE A 69 10.37 -9.97 -8.09
N TRP A 70 11.01 -10.67 -9.03
CA TRP A 70 11.39 -10.08 -10.31
C TRP A 70 10.16 -9.58 -11.09
N ARG A 71 9.09 -10.38 -11.14
CA ARG A 71 7.82 -9.99 -11.80
C ARG A 71 7.11 -8.84 -11.10
N PHE A 72 7.10 -8.83 -9.76
CA PHE A 72 6.51 -7.75 -8.99
C PHE A 72 7.22 -6.43 -9.25
N GLN A 73 8.56 -6.45 -9.23
CA GLN A 73 9.38 -5.28 -9.57
C GLN A 73 9.13 -4.81 -11.01
N TRP A 74 9.00 -5.75 -11.95
CA TRP A 74 8.70 -5.43 -13.36
C TRP A 74 7.33 -4.75 -13.52
N VAL A 75 6.27 -5.28 -12.91
CA VAL A 75 4.92 -4.67 -12.95
C VAL A 75 4.89 -3.30 -12.26
N ALA A 76 5.60 -3.13 -11.14
CA ALA A 76 5.73 -1.84 -10.47
C ALA A 76 6.49 -0.80 -11.30
N GLN A 77 7.44 -1.23 -12.13
CA GLN A 77 8.11 -0.37 -13.10
C GLN A 77 7.16 0.01 -14.24
N LEU A 78 6.45 -0.97 -14.82
CA LEU A 78 5.45 -0.74 -15.87
C LEU A 78 4.38 0.26 -15.43
N ILE A 79 3.84 0.14 -14.21
CA ILE A 79 2.85 1.08 -13.66
C ILE A 79 3.44 2.48 -13.51
N ARG A 80 4.70 2.61 -13.06
CA ARG A 80 5.37 3.91 -12.96
C ARG A 80 5.59 4.55 -14.32
N ASP A 81 6.04 3.78 -15.30
CA ASP A 81 6.28 4.26 -16.66
C ASP A 81 4.95 4.66 -17.32
N LEU A 82 3.90 3.85 -17.19
CA LEU A 82 2.56 4.15 -17.69
C LEU A 82 1.95 5.36 -16.98
N ALA A 83 2.14 5.51 -15.67
CA ALA A 83 1.68 6.68 -14.92
C ALA A 83 2.43 7.96 -15.34
N SER A 84 3.75 7.87 -15.59
CA SER A 84 4.53 8.97 -16.14
C SER A 84 4.06 9.34 -17.54
N GLU A 85 3.83 8.36 -18.42
CA GLU A 85 3.36 8.59 -19.78
C GLU A 85 1.93 9.15 -19.80
N LEU A 86 1.02 8.68 -18.94
CA LEU A 86 -0.31 9.25 -18.76
C LEU A 86 -0.28 10.65 -18.16
N ASN A 87 0.64 10.94 -17.24
CA ASN A 87 0.82 12.27 -16.67
C ASN A 87 1.42 13.24 -17.69
N ASP A 88 2.43 12.84 -18.46
CA ASP A 88 3.07 13.65 -19.48
C ASP A 88 2.14 13.87 -20.68
N ASN A 89 1.42 12.84 -21.12
CA ASN A 89 0.36 12.99 -22.12
C ASN A 89 -0.81 13.79 -21.59
N GLY A 90 -1.18 13.64 -20.31
CA GLY A 90 -2.23 14.42 -19.66
C GLY A 90 -1.88 15.90 -19.54
N GLN A 91 -0.65 16.24 -19.12
CA GLN A 91 -0.15 17.60 -19.04
C GLN A 91 0.09 18.20 -20.43
N SER A 92 0.68 17.44 -21.36
CA SER A 92 0.87 17.88 -22.74
C SER A 92 -0.48 18.12 -23.42
N MET A 93 -1.44 17.21 -23.28
CA MET A 93 -2.78 17.37 -23.84
C MET A 93 -3.55 18.49 -23.15
N ALA A 94 -3.42 18.69 -21.84
CA ALA A 94 -4.03 19.83 -21.13
C ALA A 94 -3.41 21.16 -21.58
N ILE A 95 -2.08 21.28 -21.62
CA ILE A 95 -1.38 22.48 -22.10
C ILE A 95 -1.69 22.72 -23.58
N HIS A 96 -1.73 21.68 -24.40
CA HIS A 96 -2.03 21.78 -25.83
C HIS A 96 -3.51 22.14 -26.05
N LEU A 97 -4.46 21.60 -25.28
CA LEU A 97 -5.87 21.98 -25.33
C LEU A 97 -6.08 23.41 -24.81
N THR A 98 -5.41 23.82 -23.73
CA THR A 98 -5.46 25.20 -23.23
C THR A 98 -4.83 26.18 -24.23
N LYS A 99 -3.69 25.84 -24.83
CA LYS A 99 -3.07 26.65 -25.91
C LYS A 99 -3.96 26.69 -27.15
N VAL A 100 -4.54 25.57 -27.57
CA VAL A 100 -5.50 25.52 -28.69
C VAL A 100 -6.74 26.35 -28.36
N MET A 101 -7.30 26.26 -27.16
CA MET A 101 -8.44 27.09 -26.74
C MET A 101 -8.11 28.57 -26.66
N LEU A 102 -6.97 28.96 -26.08
CA LEU A 102 -6.52 30.36 -26.04
C LEU A 102 -6.21 30.91 -27.44
N SER A 103 -5.56 30.12 -28.28
CA SER A 103 -5.28 30.51 -29.68
C SER A 103 -6.56 30.58 -30.50
N ALA A 104 -7.51 29.66 -30.32
CA ALA A 104 -8.82 29.70 -30.96
C ALA A 104 -9.65 30.90 -30.47
N ALA A 105 -9.62 31.22 -29.18
CA ALA A 105 -10.27 32.39 -28.62
C ALA A 105 -9.64 33.70 -29.12
N ALA A 106 -8.31 33.78 -29.18
CA ALA A 106 -7.59 34.93 -29.72
C ALA A 106 -7.86 35.12 -31.22
N VAL A 107 -7.88 34.02 -31.98
CA VAL A 107 -8.23 34.02 -33.41
C VAL A 107 -9.70 34.40 -33.61
N ALA A 108 -10.61 33.90 -32.78
CA ALA A 108 -12.02 34.29 -32.83
C ALA A 108 -12.23 35.77 -32.47
N LEU A 109 -11.50 36.30 -31.48
CA LEU A 109 -11.52 37.72 -31.12
C LEU A 109 -10.95 38.59 -32.25
N LEU A 110 -9.80 38.21 -32.81
CA LEU A 110 -9.21 38.90 -33.95
C LEU A 110 -10.13 38.84 -35.17
N LEU A 111 -10.74 37.70 -35.46
CA LEU A 111 -11.73 37.57 -36.53
C LEU A 111 -12.94 38.44 -36.24
N ALA A 112 -13.49 38.46 -35.03
CA ALA A 112 -14.62 39.30 -34.67
C ALA A 112 -14.30 40.79 -34.81
N ILE A 113 -13.12 41.24 -34.37
CA ILE A 113 -12.65 42.63 -34.52
C ILE A 113 -12.42 42.95 -35.99
N THR A 114 -11.78 42.05 -36.74
CA THR A 114 -11.44 42.27 -38.16
C THR A 114 -12.69 42.26 -39.03
N ILE A 115 -13.62 41.32 -38.81
CA ILE A 115 -14.92 41.25 -39.45
C ILE A 115 -15.75 42.48 -39.06
N GLY A 116 -15.80 42.84 -37.77
CA GLY A 116 -16.50 44.03 -37.30
C GLY A 116 -15.96 45.30 -37.94
N TYR A 117 -14.63 45.46 -37.99
CA TYR A 117 -13.96 46.59 -38.63
C TYR A 117 -14.20 46.63 -40.15
N PHE A 118 -14.13 45.48 -40.82
CA PHE A 118 -14.31 45.39 -42.27
C PHE A 118 -15.77 45.58 -42.68
N LEU A 119 -16.73 45.01 -41.94
CA LEU A 119 -18.16 45.27 -42.14
C LEU A 119 -18.50 46.74 -41.87
N ALA A 120 -17.99 47.31 -40.78
CA ALA A 120 -18.21 48.71 -40.43
C ALA A 120 -17.55 49.68 -41.43
N ARG A 121 -16.42 49.32 -42.04
CA ARG A 121 -15.70 50.22 -42.96
C ARG A 121 -16.08 50.02 -44.42
N SER A 122 -16.32 48.78 -44.86
CA SER A 122 -16.67 48.47 -46.25
C SER A 122 -18.15 48.69 -46.47
N ILE A 123 -19.02 48.00 -45.71
CA ILE A 123 -20.46 48.04 -45.97
C ILE A 123 -21.06 49.39 -45.60
N VAL A 124 -20.74 49.95 -44.42
CA VAL A 124 -21.34 51.23 -44.01
C VAL A 124 -20.87 52.38 -44.89
N ARG A 125 -19.59 52.43 -45.28
CA ARG A 125 -19.09 53.48 -46.18
C ARG A 125 -19.73 53.37 -47.56
N ASP A 126 -19.84 52.17 -48.10
CA ASP A 126 -20.36 51.95 -49.45
C ASP A 126 -21.89 52.14 -49.49
N ILE A 127 -22.61 51.80 -48.41
CA ILE A 127 -24.02 52.15 -48.21
C ILE A 127 -24.19 53.67 -48.07
N ILE A 128 -23.39 54.35 -47.26
CA ILE A 128 -23.43 55.81 -47.11
C ILE A 128 -23.16 56.48 -48.46
N HIS A 129 -22.22 55.96 -49.26
CA HIS A 129 -21.93 56.49 -50.57
C HIS A 129 -23.11 56.31 -51.54
N VAL A 130 -23.78 55.16 -51.53
CA VAL A 130 -25.00 54.94 -52.33
C VAL A 130 -26.13 55.86 -51.85
N ALA A 131 -26.29 56.02 -50.53
CA ALA A 131 -27.29 56.92 -49.93
C ALA A 131 -27.02 58.40 -50.25
N ASP A 132 -25.75 58.81 -50.30
CA ASP A 132 -25.33 60.17 -50.66
C ASP A 132 -25.61 60.44 -52.14
N VAL A 133 -25.26 59.50 -53.03
CA VAL A 133 -25.64 59.59 -54.45
C VAL A 133 -27.16 59.62 -54.61
N ALA A 134 -27.91 58.89 -53.76
CA ALA A 134 -29.38 58.97 -53.76
C ALA A 134 -29.92 60.32 -53.30
N THR A 135 -29.28 60.94 -52.31
CA THR A 135 -29.63 62.28 -51.84
C THR A 135 -29.26 63.36 -52.86
N GLN A 136 -28.14 63.19 -53.56
CA GLN A 136 -27.77 64.06 -54.69
C GLN A 136 -28.77 63.92 -55.85
N ALA A 137 -29.20 62.69 -56.17
CA ALA A 137 -30.25 62.45 -57.16
C ALA A 137 -31.59 63.07 -56.73
N ALA A 138 -31.95 62.98 -55.45
CA ALA A 138 -33.13 63.62 -54.86
C ALA A 138 -33.12 65.14 -55.01
N ALA A 139 -31.94 65.75 -54.84
CA ALA A 139 -31.72 67.18 -55.00
C ALA A 139 -31.69 67.64 -56.47
N GLY A 140 -31.91 66.71 -57.43
CA GLY A 140 -32.00 67.00 -58.86
C GLY A 140 -30.74 66.67 -59.67
N ASN A 141 -29.65 66.21 -59.02
CA ASN A 141 -28.42 65.79 -59.71
C ASN A 141 -28.50 64.32 -60.15
N LEU A 142 -29.22 64.07 -61.25
CA LEU A 142 -29.42 62.74 -61.81
C LEU A 142 -28.20 62.17 -62.56
N LEU A 143 -27.09 62.92 -62.64
CA LEU A 143 -25.83 62.47 -63.23
C LEU A 143 -24.88 61.83 -62.22
N ALA A 144 -25.17 61.95 -60.92
CA ALA A 144 -24.42 61.27 -59.88
C ALA A 144 -24.51 59.74 -60.07
N ARG A 145 -23.43 59.00 -59.83
CA ARG A 145 -23.41 57.53 -59.98
C ARG A 145 -22.71 56.91 -58.78
N ALA A 146 -23.33 55.88 -58.21
CA ALA A 146 -22.75 55.07 -57.14
C ALA A 146 -21.78 54.06 -57.76
N ARG A 147 -20.55 54.51 -58.04
CA ARG A 147 -19.50 53.67 -58.61
C ARG A 147 -18.88 52.81 -57.50
N LEU A 148 -19.37 51.58 -57.39
CA LEU A 148 -18.84 50.56 -56.50
C LEU A 148 -18.39 49.36 -57.34
N GLU A 149 -17.14 48.94 -57.12
CA GLU A 149 -16.54 47.76 -57.79
C GLU A 149 -16.79 46.45 -57.01
N SER A 150 -17.66 46.47 -55.99
CA SER A 150 -17.99 45.26 -55.24
C SER A 150 -18.90 44.34 -56.06
N ASP A 151 -18.71 43.02 -55.90
CA ASP A 151 -19.59 41.98 -56.46
C ASP A 151 -20.51 41.35 -55.38
N ASP A 152 -20.55 41.96 -54.20
CA ASP A 152 -21.48 41.63 -53.13
C ASP A 152 -22.86 42.30 -53.32
N GLU A 153 -23.75 42.11 -52.35
CA GLU A 153 -25.09 42.70 -52.35
C GLU A 153 -25.08 44.23 -52.44
N VAL A 154 -24.05 44.90 -51.91
CA VAL A 154 -23.89 46.37 -51.97
C VAL A 154 -23.49 46.79 -53.38
N GLY A 155 -22.63 46.01 -54.03
CA GLY A 155 -22.28 46.17 -55.44
C GLY A 155 -23.45 45.97 -56.40
N HIS A 156 -24.25 44.92 -56.18
CA HIS A 156 -25.49 44.71 -56.91
C HIS A 156 -26.50 45.84 -56.69
N MET A 157 -26.60 46.36 -55.45
CA MET A 157 -27.41 47.53 -55.13
C MET A 157 -26.95 48.77 -55.91
N ALA A 158 -25.64 49.03 -55.97
CA ALA A 158 -25.07 50.16 -56.69
C ALA A 158 -25.31 50.08 -58.20
N LYS A 159 -25.15 48.88 -58.79
CA LYS A 159 -25.44 48.62 -60.21
C LYS A 159 -26.92 48.85 -60.52
N ALA A 160 -27.83 48.32 -59.71
CA ALA A 160 -29.27 48.53 -59.86
C ALA A 160 -29.66 50.02 -59.70
N PHE A 161 -29.03 50.71 -58.74
CA PHE A 161 -29.25 52.14 -58.49
C PHE A 161 -28.76 53.00 -59.66
N ASN A 162 -27.60 52.70 -60.23
CA ASN A 162 -27.10 53.38 -61.42
C ASN A 162 -27.99 53.15 -62.64
N ILE A 163 -28.47 51.91 -62.86
CA ILE A 163 -29.44 51.59 -63.92
C ILE A 163 -30.72 52.41 -63.74
N MET A 164 -31.21 52.56 -62.50
CA MET A 164 -32.36 53.41 -62.20
C MET A 164 -32.08 54.87 -62.58
N LEU A 165 -30.92 55.44 -62.20
CA LEU A 165 -30.57 56.81 -62.56
C LEU A 165 -30.42 56.98 -64.07
N ASP A 166 -29.80 56.04 -64.79
CA ASP A 166 -29.68 56.06 -66.25
C ASP A 166 -31.06 56.10 -66.93
N ARG A 167 -32.01 55.32 -66.42
CA ARG A 167 -33.38 55.30 -66.92
C ARG A 167 -34.16 56.58 -66.59
N ILE A 168 -33.94 57.17 -65.42
CA ILE A 168 -34.50 58.48 -65.06
C ILE A 168 -33.92 59.60 -65.95
N THR A 169 -32.63 59.51 -66.30
CA THR A 169 -31.96 60.50 -67.17
C THR A 169 -32.38 60.36 -68.65
N ALA A 170 -32.75 59.15 -69.08
CA ALA A 170 -33.16 58.84 -70.46
C ALA A 170 -34.62 59.23 -70.78
N LEU A 171 -35.42 59.57 -69.77
CA LEU A 171 -36.82 59.97 -69.91
C LEU A 171 -37.02 61.41 -69.43
N VAL A 172 -36.72 62.35 -70.32
CA VAL A 172 -37.22 63.73 -70.23
C VAL A 172 -37.85 64.07 -71.58
N SER A 173 -39.13 63.73 -71.76
CA SER A 173 -39.84 64.19 -72.97
C SER A 173 -41.34 64.45 -72.80
N THR A 174 -41.92 64.41 -71.60
CA THR A 174 -43.29 64.91 -71.38
C THR A 174 -43.48 65.51 -69.98
N GLU A 175 -44.32 66.55 -69.88
CA GLU A 175 -44.51 67.37 -68.66
C GLU A 175 -45.35 66.66 -67.58
N GLU A 176 -46.25 65.74 -67.96
CA GLU A 176 -47.11 64.96 -67.03
C GLU A 176 -46.40 63.75 -66.38
N GLU A 177 -45.41 63.14 -67.05
CA GLU A 177 -44.62 62.05 -66.49
C GLU A 177 -43.62 62.55 -65.42
N ARG A 178 -43.20 63.82 -65.52
CA ARG A 178 -42.22 64.44 -64.62
C ARG A 178 -42.75 64.60 -63.19
N ASP A 179 -44.00 65.03 -63.05
CA ASP A 179 -44.64 65.23 -61.74
C ASP A 179 -44.95 63.88 -61.05
N ARG A 180 -45.36 62.87 -61.82
CA ARG A 180 -45.56 61.50 -61.29
C ARG A 180 -44.24 60.88 -60.85
N MET A 181 -43.18 61.02 -61.65
CA MET A 181 -41.84 60.56 -61.30
C MET A 181 -41.31 61.25 -60.04
N GLN A 182 -41.43 62.58 -59.92
CA GLN A 182 -40.99 63.29 -58.72
C GLN A 182 -41.72 62.80 -57.46
N LYS A 183 -43.04 62.57 -57.56
CA LYS A 183 -43.84 62.07 -56.43
C LYS A 183 -43.42 60.65 -56.00
N GLN A 184 -43.23 59.75 -56.96
CA GLN A 184 -42.77 58.37 -56.70
C GLN A 184 -41.34 58.31 -56.17
N LEU A 185 -40.46 59.19 -56.66
CA LEU A 185 -39.07 59.30 -56.22
C LEU A 185 -38.97 59.85 -54.79
N VAL A 186 -39.75 60.86 -54.42
CA VAL A 186 -39.85 61.34 -53.03
C VAL A 186 -40.35 60.23 -52.11
N GLN A 187 -41.38 59.48 -52.53
CA GLN A 187 -41.93 58.38 -51.74
C GLN A 187 -40.90 57.24 -51.54
N PHE A 188 -40.11 56.93 -52.57
CA PHE A 188 -39.03 55.95 -52.47
C PHE A 188 -37.88 56.44 -51.56
N LEU A 189 -37.53 57.73 -51.60
CA LEU A 189 -36.51 58.29 -50.72
C LEU A 189 -36.94 58.31 -49.24
N VAL A 190 -38.22 58.54 -48.96
CA VAL A 190 -38.76 58.41 -47.60
C VAL A 190 -38.63 56.96 -47.12
N LEU A 191 -38.95 55.99 -47.97
CA LEU A 191 -38.75 54.58 -47.67
C LEU A 191 -37.28 54.23 -47.38
N VAL A 192 -36.34 54.72 -48.20
CA VAL A 192 -34.90 54.53 -47.99
C VAL A 192 -34.43 55.21 -46.70
N SER A 193 -34.93 56.41 -46.40
CA SER A 193 -34.63 57.15 -45.17
C SER A 193 -35.12 56.41 -43.92
N ASP A 194 -36.33 55.86 -43.96
CA ASP A 194 -36.90 55.10 -42.85
C ASP A 194 -36.14 53.80 -42.59
N VAL A 195 -35.72 53.10 -43.66
CA VAL A 195 -34.84 51.92 -43.56
C VAL A 195 -33.45 52.30 -43.05
N GLY A 196 -32.90 53.43 -43.48
CA GLY A 196 -31.62 53.97 -43.01
C GLY A 196 -31.63 54.39 -41.53
N LYS A 197 -32.80 54.75 -40.99
CA LYS A 197 -33.02 54.96 -39.54
C LYS A 197 -33.21 53.65 -38.76
N GLY A 198 -33.12 52.51 -39.43
CA GLY A 198 -33.21 51.17 -38.84
C GLY A 198 -34.59 50.53 -38.91
N ASP A 199 -35.59 51.12 -39.56
CA ASP A 199 -36.92 50.50 -39.69
C ASP A 199 -36.99 49.51 -40.86
N LEU A 200 -36.55 48.28 -40.62
CA LEU A 200 -36.54 47.19 -41.60
C LEU A 200 -37.92 46.55 -41.81
N THR A 201 -38.99 47.12 -41.25
CA THR A 201 -40.38 46.68 -41.49
C THR A 201 -41.00 47.36 -42.70
N LYS A 202 -40.46 48.50 -43.13
CA LYS A 202 -40.99 49.29 -44.24
C LYS A 202 -40.76 48.59 -45.58
N ARG A 203 -41.75 48.62 -46.46
CA ARG A 203 -41.68 48.04 -47.80
C ARG A 203 -42.17 49.04 -48.83
N GLY A 204 -41.55 49.03 -50.00
CA GLY A 204 -42.01 49.79 -51.16
C GLY A 204 -43.15 49.06 -51.85
N GLU A 205 -44.11 49.81 -52.37
CA GLU A 205 -45.19 49.28 -53.17
C GLU A 205 -44.64 48.80 -54.53
N VAL A 206 -44.95 47.57 -54.92
CA VAL A 206 -44.50 46.98 -56.19
C VAL A 206 -45.55 47.26 -57.26
N THR A 207 -45.32 48.31 -58.03
CA THR A 207 -46.17 48.73 -59.15
C THR A 207 -45.70 48.12 -60.48
N ALA A 208 -46.54 48.11 -61.52
CA ALA A 208 -46.17 47.57 -62.84
C ALA A 208 -45.23 48.50 -63.65
N ASP A 209 -44.83 49.62 -63.06
CA ASP A 209 -43.92 50.60 -63.63
C ASP A 209 -42.48 50.34 -63.19
N MET A 210 -41.58 51.21 -63.62
CA MET A 210 -40.15 51.06 -63.38
C MET A 210 -39.77 51.22 -61.90
N PHE A 211 -40.58 51.93 -61.12
CA PHE A 211 -40.40 52.08 -59.68
C PHE A 211 -40.79 50.80 -58.91
N GLY A 212 -41.71 50.00 -59.43
CA GLY A 212 -42.04 48.72 -58.82
C GLY A 212 -40.89 47.71 -58.87
N ASN A 213 -40.12 47.66 -59.97
CA ASN A 213 -38.91 46.81 -60.04
C ASN A 213 -37.81 47.28 -59.07
N LEU A 214 -37.71 48.58 -58.82
CA LEU A 214 -36.78 49.16 -57.84
C LEU A 214 -37.24 48.85 -56.40
N ALA A 215 -38.54 49.00 -56.13
CA ALA A 215 -39.16 48.65 -54.86
C ALA A 215 -38.98 47.15 -54.56
N ASP A 216 -39.10 46.28 -55.57
CA ASP A 216 -38.91 44.83 -55.42
C ASP A 216 -37.46 44.47 -55.02
N GLY A 217 -36.46 45.01 -55.75
CA GLY A 217 -35.04 44.81 -55.40
C GLY A 217 -34.67 45.37 -54.03
N PHE A 218 -35.23 46.52 -53.65
CA PHE A 218 -35.04 47.12 -52.32
C PHE A 218 -35.71 46.28 -51.23
N ASN A 219 -36.93 45.78 -51.46
CA ASN A 219 -37.64 44.89 -50.54
C ASN A 219 -36.86 43.59 -50.30
N LEU A 220 -36.25 43.00 -51.34
CA LEU A 220 -35.39 41.82 -51.22
C LEU A 220 -34.14 42.10 -50.37
N MET A 221 -33.53 43.27 -50.51
CA MET A 221 -32.39 43.69 -49.70
C MET A 221 -32.76 43.84 -48.23
N ILE A 222 -33.87 44.54 -47.92
CA ILE A 222 -34.34 44.67 -46.53
C ILE A 222 -34.66 43.28 -45.95
N GLN A 223 -35.23 42.37 -46.73
CA GLN A 223 -35.48 41.00 -46.30
C GLN A 223 -34.18 40.27 -45.91
N ARG A 224 -33.14 40.30 -46.76
CA ARG A 224 -31.84 39.67 -46.46
C ARG A 224 -31.15 40.31 -45.26
N PHE A 225 -31.19 41.64 -45.16
CA PHE A 225 -30.60 42.37 -44.04
C PHE A 225 -31.32 42.08 -42.71
N SER A 226 -32.67 42.03 -42.74
CA SER A 226 -33.49 41.61 -41.60
C SER A 226 -33.17 40.18 -41.16
N GLN A 227 -32.96 39.25 -42.10
CA GLN A 227 -32.56 37.88 -41.79
C GLN A 227 -31.16 37.81 -41.15
N LEU A 228 -30.19 38.57 -41.65
CA LEU A 228 -28.86 38.67 -41.04
C LEU A 228 -28.93 39.23 -39.61
N MET A 229 -29.70 40.30 -39.38
CA MET A 229 -29.90 40.86 -38.03
C MET A 229 -30.56 39.85 -37.09
N LYS A 230 -31.55 39.08 -37.57
CA LYS A 230 -32.13 37.97 -36.79
C LYS A 230 -31.09 36.92 -36.43
N HIS A 231 -30.21 36.53 -37.36
CA HIS A 231 -29.12 35.57 -37.09
C HIS A 231 -28.10 36.12 -36.08
N VAL A 232 -27.72 37.40 -36.17
CA VAL A 232 -26.79 38.04 -35.21
C VAL A 232 -27.41 38.08 -33.81
N ARG A 233 -28.68 38.47 -33.68
CA ARG A 233 -29.39 38.45 -32.38
C ARG A 233 -29.43 37.04 -31.77
N GLN A 234 -29.79 36.03 -32.56
CA GLN A 234 -29.79 34.63 -32.10
C GLN A 234 -28.39 34.13 -31.73
N ALA A 235 -27.34 34.58 -32.42
CA ALA A 235 -25.97 34.26 -32.08
C ALA A 235 -25.58 34.91 -30.73
N ALA A 236 -25.91 36.18 -30.52
CA ALA A 236 -25.66 36.89 -29.27
C ALA A 236 -26.41 36.26 -28.07
N GLU A 237 -27.69 35.90 -28.24
CA GLU A 237 -28.47 35.18 -27.21
C GLU A 237 -27.85 33.83 -26.86
N ARG A 238 -27.36 33.07 -27.86
CA ARG A 238 -26.65 31.80 -27.64
C ARG A 238 -25.32 31.99 -26.92
N VAL A 239 -24.56 33.03 -27.26
CA VAL A 239 -23.32 33.37 -26.55
C VAL A 239 -23.62 33.71 -25.10
N ASN A 240 -24.63 34.54 -24.82
CA ASN A 240 -25.01 34.91 -23.44
C ASN A 240 -25.46 33.69 -22.61
N SER A 241 -26.29 32.82 -23.19
CA SER A 241 -26.71 31.57 -22.54
C SER A 241 -25.52 30.65 -22.26
N SER A 242 -24.60 30.51 -23.21
CA SER A 242 -23.40 29.68 -23.06
C SER A 242 -22.44 30.25 -22.01
N ALA A 243 -22.27 31.58 -22.00
CA ALA A 243 -21.47 32.29 -21.01
C ALA A 243 -22.04 32.09 -19.59
N SER A 244 -23.36 32.21 -19.40
CA SER A 244 -24.00 31.92 -18.10
C SER A 244 -23.73 30.50 -17.63
N LYS A 245 -23.87 29.49 -18.50
CA LYS A 245 -23.54 28.09 -18.16
C LYS A 245 -22.06 27.93 -17.79
N LEU A 246 -21.16 28.61 -18.51
CA LEU A 246 -19.73 28.55 -18.23
C LEU A 246 -19.40 29.18 -16.87
N ARG A 247 -20.08 30.27 -16.49
CA ARG A 247 -19.96 30.91 -15.16
C ARG A 247 -20.36 29.95 -14.04
N ASP A 248 -21.46 29.23 -14.19
CA ASP A 248 -21.95 28.29 -13.19
C ASP A 248 -20.99 27.10 -13.05
N ASN A 249 -20.52 26.56 -14.17
CA ASN A 249 -19.51 25.49 -14.21
C ASN A 249 -18.20 25.93 -13.55
N ALA A 250 -17.74 27.15 -13.83
CA ALA A 250 -16.57 27.72 -13.18
C ALA A 250 -16.82 27.89 -11.66
N GLY A 251 -17.99 28.36 -11.24
CA GLY A 251 -18.34 28.42 -9.82
C GLY A 251 -18.26 27.06 -9.12
N GLN A 252 -18.81 26.01 -9.74
CA GLN A 252 -18.74 24.65 -9.21
C GLN A 252 -17.29 24.13 -9.17
N MET A 253 -16.52 24.34 -10.24
CA MET A 253 -15.13 23.88 -10.33
C MET A 253 -14.23 24.53 -9.27
N ALA A 254 -14.41 25.83 -9.00
CA ALA A 254 -13.69 26.53 -7.94
C ALA A 254 -14.05 25.97 -6.55
N GLY A 255 -15.33 25.67 -6.32
CA GLY A 255 -15.80 25.04 -5.07
C GLY A 255 -15.20 23.65 -4.86
N THR A 256 -15.20 22.81 -5.90
CA THR A 256 -14.59 21.47 -5.86
C THR A 256 -13.08 21.56 -5.61
N ALA A 257 -12.38 22.45 -6.31
CA ALA A 257 -10.94 22.65 -6.13
C ALA A 257 -10.60 23.08 -4.69
N ARG A 258 -11.40 23.96 -4.09
CA ARG A 258 -11.23 24.37 -2.69
C ARG A 258 -11.42 23.19 -1.73
N HIS A 259 -12.50 22.43 -1.90
CA HIS A 259 -12.76 21.25 -1.07
C HIS A 259 -11.65 20.21 -1.20
N GLN A 260 -11.13 20.00 -2.41
CA GLN A 260 -10.02 19.10 -2.68
C GLN A 260 -8.73 19.54 -1.96
N ALA A 261 -8.45 20.85 -1.93
CA ALA A 261 -7.31 21.39 -1.17
C ALA A 261 -7.48 21.18 0.35
N GLU A 262 -8.69 21.41 0.89
CA GLU A 262 -8.98 21.19 2.33
C GLU A 262 -8.83 19.71 2.73
N GLU A 263 -9.32 18.78 1.92
CA GLU A 263 -9.16 17.33 2.17
C GLU A 263 -7.69 16.88 2.05
N SER A 264 -6.93 17.50 1.14
CA SER A 264 -5.50 17.21 0.99
C SER A 264 -4.71 17.59 2.24
N ILE A 265 -5.05 18.70 2.90
CA ILE A 265 -4.43 19.10 4.17
C ILE A 265 -4.72 18.07 5.27
N LYS A 266 -5.96 17.56 5.35
CA LYS A 266 -6.31 16.49 6.31
C LYS A 266 -5.54 15.20 6.02
N ALA A 267 -5.45 14.81 4.76
CA ALA A 267 -4.70 13.63 4.34
C ALA A 267 -3.21 13.77 4.67
N LEU A 268 -2.63 14.96 4.51
CA LEU A 268 -1.24 15.24 4.89
C LEU A 268 -1.00 15.04 6.39
N GLY A 269 -1.92 15.51 7.26
CA GLY A 269 -1.82 15.28 8.69
C GLY A 269 -1.86 13.79 9.08
N ALA A 270 -2.68 12.99 8.40
CA ALA A 270 -2.72 11.54 8.61
C ALA A 270 -1.41 10.86 8.18
N VAL A 271 -0.80 11.33 7.09
CA VAL A 271 0.51 10.86 6.60
C VAL A 271 1.63 11.20 7.60
N GLU A 272 1.64 12.41 8.17
CA GLU A 272 2.60 12.80 9.20
C GLU A 272 2.48 11.94 10.47
N GLN A 273 1.24 11.66 10.90
CA GLN A 273 0.99 10.77 12.03
C GLN A 273 1.47 9.34 11.73
N LEU A 274 1.22 8.83 10.52
CA LEU A 274 1.68 7.51 10.10
C LEU A 274 3.21 7.42 10.09
N ALA A 275 3.91 8.46 9.60
CA ALA A 275 5.36 8.52 9.64
C ALA A 275 5.90 8.49 11.08
N SER A 276 5.25 9.20 12.00
CA SER A 276 5.59 9.16 13.44
C SER A 276 5.41 7.76 14.02
N SER A 277 4.27 7.11 13.74
CA SER A 277 4.00 5.74 14.20
C SER A 277 5.01 4.73 13.64
N MET A 278 5.45 4.87 12.39
CA MET A 278 6.46 3.98 11.80
C MET A 278 7.82 4.12 12.49
N ARG A 279 8.25 5.34 12.85
CA ARG A 279 9.47 5.51 13.67
C ARG A 279 9.37 4.82 15.02
N GLN A 280 8.21 4.91 15.69
CA GLN A 280 7.98 4.21 16.95
C GLN A 280 8.03 2.68 16.79
N VAL A 281 7.51 2.15 15.68
CA VAL A 281 7.62 0.71 15.36
C VAL A 281 9.09 0.32 15.18
N THR A 282 9.89 1.12 14.47
CA THR A 282 11.33 0.89 14.32
C THR A 282 12.05 0.83 15.67
N ASP A 283 11.79 1.77 16.57
CA ASP A 283 12.40 1.81 17.90
C ASP A 283 12.00 0.59 18.76
N THR A 284 10.70 0.23 18.72
CA THR A 284 10.16 -0.92 19.47
C THR A 284 10.72 -2.24 18.96
N ALA A 285 10.88 -2.37 17.65
CA ALA A 285 11.49 -3.52 17.01
C ALA A 285 12.99 -3.61 17.34
N GLY A 286 13.70 -2.49 17.39
CA GLY A 286 15.09 -2.42 17.88
C GLY A 286 15.22 -2.94 19.31
N ALA A 287 14.41 -2.42 20.23
CA ALA A 287 14.39 -2.87 21.62
C ALA A 287 14.04 -4.37 21.77
N SER A 288 13.14 -4.89 20.94
CA SER A 288 12.81 -6.33 20.91
C SER A 288 13.97 -7.19 20.43
N SER A 289 14.74 -6.73 19.44
CA SER A 289 15.95 -7.42 18.97
C SER A 289 17.01 -7.49 20.07
N ASP A 290 17.21 -6.40 20.81
CA ASP A 290 18.14 -6.37 21.94
C ASP A 290 17.69 -7.29 23.09
N ALA A 291 16.40 -7.32 23.41
CA ALA A 291 15.85 -8.23 24.41
C ALA A 291 16.04 -9.70 23.99
N ALA A 292 15.80 -10.03 22.72
CA ALA A 292 16.02 -11.37 22.19
C ALA A 292 17.51 -11.77 22.25
N ARG A 293 18.44 -10.84 21.99
CA ARG A 293 19.89 -11.07 22.17
C ARG A 293 20.29 -11.30 23.62
N GLN A 294 19.64 -10.62 24.58
CA GLN A 294 19.86 -10.89 26.00
C GLN A 294 19.36 -12.28 26.40
N VAL A 295 18.19 -12.69 25.89
CA VAL A 295 17.69 -14.06 26.08
C VAL A 295 18.70 -15.06 25.52
N LEU A 296 19.16 -14.90 24.27
CA LEU A 296 20.19 -15.77 23.67
C LEU A 296 21.40 -15.98 24.59
N LYS A 297 21.94 -14.88 25.13
CA LYS A 297 23.07 -14.94 26.06
C LYS A 297 22.72 -15.70 27.34
N ALA A 298 21.61 -15.37 27.99
CA ALA A 298 21.18 -16.04 29.22
C ALA A 298 20.91 -17.53 29.01
N THR A 299 20.41 -17.88 27.82
CA THR A 299 20.11 -19.27 27.45
C THR A 299 21.41 -20.07 27.23
N GLU A 300 22.42 -19.46 26.61
CA GLU A 300 23.74 -20.07 26.44
C GLU A 300 24.47 -20.25 27.78
N ASP A 301 24.41 -19.24 28.66
CA ASP A 301 24.93 -19.35 30.03
C ASP A 301 24.21 -20.48 30.81
N GLY A 302 22.89 -20.59 30.67
CA GLY A 302 22.09 -21.67 31.24
C GLY A 302 22.46 -23.05 30.69
N ARG A 303 22.71 -23.16 29.39
CA ARG A 303 23.17 -24.40 28.73
C ARG A 303 24.51 -24.88 29.28
N LEU A 304 25.46 -23.95 29.51
CA LEU A 304 26.75 -24.26 30.12
C LEU A 304 26.61 -24.77 31.56
N ALA A 305 25.77 -24.11 32.38
CA ALA A 305 25.52 -24.54 33.75
C ALA A 305 24.87 -25.94 33.84
N VAL A 306 23.98 -26.26 32.89
CA VAL A 306 23.40 -27.61 32.78
C VAL A 306 24.45 -28.64 32.38
N GLN A 307 25.35 -28.31 31.44
CA GLN A 307 26.46 -29.20 31.06
C GLN A 307 27.36 -29.52 32.26
N GLU A 308 27.68 -28.53 33.08
CA GLU A 308 28.42 -28.71 34.34
C GLU A 308 27.65 -29.63 35.30
N THR A 309 26.34 -29.43 35.46
CA THR A 309 25.48 -30.27 36.31
C THR A 309 25.47 -31.73 35.86
N VAL A 310 25.41 -32.00 34.55
CA VAL A 310 25.48 -33.37 33.99
C VAL A 310 26.82 -34.02 34.33
N HIS A 311 27.93 -33.28 34.19
CA HIS A 311 29.25 -33.77 34.55
C HIS A 311 29.36 -34.06 36.05
N ASP A 312 28.78 -33.22 36.92
CA ASP A 312 28.75 -33.47 38.36
C ASP A 312 27.92 -34.69 38.72
N MET A 313 26.78 -34.93 38.06
CA MET A 313 25.99 -36.15 38.23
C MET A 313 26.79 -37.41 37.84
N GLN A 314 27.58 -37.35 36.75
CA GLN A 314 28.48 -38.45 36.39
C GLN A 314 29.55 -38.72 37.46
N ARG A 315 30.10 -37.67 38.07
CA ARG A 315 31.05 -37.81 39.19
C ARG A 315 30.40 -38.45 40.42
N ILE A 316 29.16 -38.06 40.74
CA ILE A 316 28.39 -38.64 41.85
C ILE A 316 28.10 -40.11 41.56
N GLN A 317 27.67 -40.46 40.35
CA GLN A 317 27.41 -41.83 39.93
C GLN A 317 28.65 -42.72 40.15
N LEU A 318 29.84 -42.26 39.73
CA LEU A 318 31.10 -42.96 39.97
C LEU A 318 31.44 -43.09 41.47
N ALA A 319 31.12 -42.08 42.29
CA ALA A 319 31.34 -42.13 43.73
C ALA A 319 30.41 -43.16 44.41
N VAL A 320 29.12 -43.19 44.05
CA VAL A 320 28.14 -44.17 44.54
C VAL A 320 28.54 -45.59 44.14
N GLN A 321 28.99 -45.81 42.90
CA GLN A 321 29.49 -47.11 42.45
C GLN A 321 30.72 -47.58 43.25
N ARG A 322 31.67 -46.68 43.54
CA ARG A 322 32.82 -47.01 44.41
C ARG A 322 32.38 -47.37 45.82
N MET A 323 31.45 -46.60 46.40
CA MET A 323 30.91 -46.87 47.73
C MET A 323 30.17 -48.20 47.79
N SER A 324 29.34 -48.52 46.79
CA SER A 324 28.65 -49.81 46.67
C SER A 324 29.64 -50.98 46.68
N LYS A 325 30.73 -50.89 45.91
CA LYS A 325 31.80 -51.90 45.91
C LYS A 325 32.47 -52.06 47.29
N GLN A 326 32.70 -50.96 47.98
CA GLN A 326 33.38 -50.94 49.27
C GLN A 326 32.50 -51.49 50.40
N ILE A 327 31.20 -51.18 50.39
CA ILE A 327 30.20 -51.75 51.31
C ILE A 327 30.02 -53.24 51.04
N LYS A 328 29.97 -53.67 49.78
CA LYS A 328 29.91 -55.10 49.45
C LYS A 328 31.12 -55.86 50.02
N THR A 329 32.32 -55.31 49.85
CA THR A 329 33.55 -55.87 50.45
C THR A 329 33.48 -55.93 51.98
N LEU A 330 32.86 -54.94 52.63
CA LEU A 330 32.64 -54.95 54.08
C LEU A 330 31.67 -56.08 54.49
N GLY A 331 30.58 -56.27 53.73
CA GLY A 331 29.64 -57.39 53.93
C GLY A 331 30.34 -58.75 53.82
N ASP A 332 31.19 -58.94 52.81
CA ASP A 332 31.98 -60.16 52.63
C ASP A 332 32.93 -60.41 53.82
N ARG A 333 33.61 -59.37 54.32
CA ARG A 333 34.48 -59.46 55.51
C ARG A 333 33.68 -59.77 56.78
N SER A 334 32.48 -59.21 56.93
CA SER A 334 31.61 -59.51 58.07
C SER A 334 31.12 -60.98 58.06
N LEU A 335 30.89 -61.57 56.89
CA LEU A 335 30.64 -63.01 56.74
C LEU A 335 31.84 -63.84 57.19
N GLU A 336 33.05 -63.45 56.78
CA GLU A 336 34.29 -64.13 57.18
C GLU A 336 34.52 -64.06 58.70
N ILE A 337 34.28 -62.90 59.32
CA ILE A 337 34.33 -62.74 60.79
C ILE A 337 33.29 -63.64 61.48
N SER A 338 32.06 -63.70 60.96
CA SER A 338 31.01 -64.58 61.51
C SER A 338 31.45 -66.05 61.56
N GLN A 339 32.12 -66.52 60.50
CA GLN A 339 32.68 -67.87 60.42
C GLN A 339 33.78 -68.11 61.47
N ILE A 340 34.68 -67.14 61.66
CA ILE A 340 35.76 -67.21 62.66
C ILE A 340 35.15 -67.25 64.07
N VAL A 341 34.18 -66.39 64.37
CA VAL A 341 33.51 -66.33 65.68
C VAL A 341 32.79 -67.63 65.99
N SER A 342 32.13 -68.25 65.01
CA SER A 342 31.54 -69.59 65.18
C SER A 342 32.60 -70.65 65.52
N THR A 343 33.74 -70.62 64.82
CA THR A 343 34.85 -71.55 65.07
C THR A 343 35.42 -71.38 66.48
N ILE A 344 35.61 -70.14 66.95
CA ILE A 344 36.09 -69.85 68.31
C ILE A 344 35.07 -70.34 69.35
N ARG A 345 33.77 -70.15 69.11
CA ARG A 345 32.71 -70.66 69.99
C ARG A 345 32.75 -72.19 70.08
N ASP A 346 32.98 -72.87 68.96
CA ASP A 346 33.08 -74.35 68.94
C ASP A 346 34.33 -74.83 69.70
N ILE A 347 35.47 -74.13 69.55
CA ILE A 347 36.70 -74.38 70.34
C ILE A 347 36.46 -74.14 71.83
N ALA A 348 35.77 -73.05 72.20
CA ALA A 348 35.44 -72.73 73.59
C ALA A 348 34.51 -73.81 74.19
N ASN A 349 33.51 -74.28 73.44
CA ASN A 349 32.65 -75.38 73.87
C ASN A 349 33.43 -76.70 74.04
N GLN A 350 34.35 -77.03 73.12
CA GLN A 350 35.25 -78.19 73.28
C GLN A 350 36.16 -78.06 74.49
N THR A 351 36.71 -76.87 74.72
CA THR A 351 37.59 -76.58 75.86
C THR A 351 36.83 -76.67 77.17
N ASN A 352 35.58 -76.21 77.20
CA ASN A 352 34.68 -76.35 78.34
C ASN A 352 34.41 -77.83 78.67
N LEU A 353 34.15 -78.66 77.66
CA LEU A 353 33.97 -80.11 77.82
C LEU A 353 35.25 -80.81 78.28
N LEU A 354 36.41 -80.46 77.72
CA LEU A 354 37.71 -80.99 78.13
C LEU A 354 38.04 -80.62 79.58
N ALA A 355 37.78 -79.36 79.96
CA ALA A 355 37.98 -78.86 81.31
C ALA A 355 37.03 -79.53 82.32
N LEU A 356 35.79 -79.79 81.93
CA LEU A 356 34.83 -80.55 82.75
C LEU A 356 35.31 -81.99 82.96
N ASN A 357 35.74 -82.67 81.90
CA ASN A 357 36.28 -84.03 81.99
C ASN A 357 37.53 -84.07 82.88
N ALA A 358 38.44 -83.09 82.75
CA ALA A 358 39.62 -82.96 83.60
C ALA A 358 39.27 -82.67 85.07
N ALA A 359 38.24 -81.88 85.34
CA ALA A 359 37.76 -81.61 86.70
C ALA A 359 37.15 -82.86 87.34
N ILE A 360 36.40 -83.67 86.56
CA ILE A 360 35.86 -84.96 87.00
C ILE A 360 37.01 -85.94 87.33
N GLU A 361 38.00 -86.07 86.44
CA GLU A 361 39.14 -86.95 86.66
C GLU A 361 40.00 -86.52 87.86
N ALA A 362 40.19 -85.21 88.04
CA ALA A 362 40.87 -84.65 89.20
C ALA A 362 40.12 -84.89 90.52
N ALA A 363 38.78 -84.87 90.50
CA ALA A 363 37.96 -85.25 91.64
C ALA A 363 38.05 -86.77 91.93
N GLY A 364 38.15 -87.60 90.89
CA GLY A 364 38.35 -89.05 90.99
C GLY A 364 39.70 -89.45 91.60
N ALA A 365 40.75 -88.64 91.43
CA ALA A 365 42.08 -88.87 91.99
C ALA A 365 42.25 -88.43 93.47
N GLY A 366 41.21 -87.91 94.12
CA GLY A 366 41.23 -87.54 95.54
C GLY A 366 42.25 -86.44 95.89
N GLU A 367 42.99 -86.62 96.99
CA GLU A 367 43.92 -85.59 97.53
C GLU A 367 45.09 -85.26 96.57
N ALA A 368 45.49 -86.21 95.71
CA ALA A 368 46.52 -86.01 94.69
C ALA A 368 46.06 -85.14 93.50
N GLY A 369 44.75 -85.13 93.20
CA GLY A 369 44.15 -84.38 92.09
C GLY A 369 43.69 -82.96 92.44
N ALA A 370 43.66 -82.59 93.73
CA ALA A 370 43.07 -81.33 94.20
C ALA A 370 43.62 -80.06 93.51
N ARG A 371 44.94 -79.98 93.29
CA ARG A 371 45.56 -78.83 92.59
C ARG A 371 45.23 -78.81 91.09
N PHE A 372 45.08 -79.97 90.46
CA PHE A 372 44.66 -80.10 89.06
C PHE A 372 43.19 -79.74 88.87
N GLY A 373 42.32 -80.11 89.82
CA GLY A 373 40.90 -79.78 89.79
C GLY A 373 40.65 -78.26 89.81
N VAL A 374 41.41 -77.50 90.60
CA VAL A 374 41.33 -76.03 90.61
C VAL A 374 41.69 -75.42 89.26
N VAL A 375 42.74 -75.94 88.60
CA VAL A 375 43.14 -75.47 87.26
C VAL A 375 42.07 -75.82 86.23
N ALA A 376 41.53 -77.04 86.26
CA ALA A 376 40.47 -77.47 85.35
C ALA A 376 39.20 -76.60 85.50
N ASP A 377 38.81 -76.24 86.73
CA ASP A 377 37.64 -75.39 86.96
C ASP A 377 37.88 -73.91 86.53
N GLN A 378 39.12 -73.43 86.58
CA GLN A 378 39.51 -72.12 86.00
C GLN A 378 39.47 -72.13 84.47
N VAL A 379 39.95 -73.21 83.83
CA VAL A 379 39.86 -73.37 82.36
C VAL A 379 38.39 -73.45 81.93
N ARG A 380 37.55 -74.15 82.70
CA ARG A 380 36.10 -74.23 82.47
C ARG A 380 35.44 -72.84 82.50
N LYS A 381 35.70 -72.04 83.54
CA LYS A 381 35.20 -70.66 83.64
C LYS A 381 35.70 -69.76 82.49
N LEU A 382 36.96 -69.91 82.09
CA LEU A 382 37.51 -69.16 80.95
C LEU A 382 36.86 -69.55 79.63
N ALA A 383 36.55 -70.83 79.45
CA ALA A 383 35.84 -71.35 78.29
C ALA A 383 34.38 -70.86 78.26
N GLU A 384 33.66 -70.88 79.39
CA GLU A 384 32.32 -70.29 79.51
C GLU A 384 32.33 -68.79 79.19
N SER A 385 33.31 -68.05 79.70
CA SER A 385 33.49 -66.63 79.40
C SER A 385 33.79 -66.37 77.91
N SER A 386 34.60 -67.24 77.27
CA SER A 386 34.87 -67.17 75.83
C SER A 386 33.64 -67.47 74.98
N THR A 387 32.81 -68.45 75.39
CA THR A 387 31.52 -68.74 74.72
C THR A 387 30.55 -67.57 74.84
N GLN A 388 30.52 -66.88 75.99
CA GLN A 388 29.68 -65.69 76.18
C GLN A 388 30.18 -64.52 75.32
N ALA A 389 31.48 -64.21 75.34
CA ALA A 389 32.06 -63.14 74.53
C ALA A 389 31.88 -63.38 73.02
N THR A 390 32.02 -64.64 72.56
CA THR A 390 31.77 -64.98 71.15
C THR A 390 30.31 -64.84 70.74
N ARG A 391 29.34 -65.07 71.65
CA ARG A 391 27.93 -64.74 71.39
C ARG A 391 27.72 -63.24 71.19
N GLU A 392 28.27 -62.42 72.08
CA GLU A 392 28.16 -60.95 71.97
C GLU A 392 28.78 -60.42 70.68
N ILE A 393 29.94 -60.95 70.27
CA ILE A 393 30.55 -60.61 68.97
C ILE A 393 29.67 -61.07 67.81
N ALA A 394 29.08 -62.27 67.88
CA ALA A 394 28.20 -62.78 66.82
C ALA A 394 26.96 -61.89 66.64
N ASP A 395 26.37 -61.40 67.73
CA ASP A 395 25.23 -60.48 67.68
C ASP A 395 25.64 -59.14 67.05
N LEU A 396 26.80 -58.57 67.41
CA LEU A 396 27.33 -57.36 66.79
C LEU A 396 27.59 -57.53 65.29
N VAL A 397 28.19 -58.65 64.88
CA VAL A 397 28.45 -58.97 63.47
C VAL A 397 27.13 -59.08 62.70
N LYS A 398 26.09 -59.64 63.31
CA LYS A 398 24.76 -59.77 62.70
C LYS A 398 24.10 -58.40 62.48
N VAL A 399 24.27 -57.46 63.42
CA VAL A 399 23.84 -56.06 63.23
C VAL A 399 24.60 -55.42 62.08
N ILE A 400 25.94 -55.54 62.03
CA ILE A 400 26.76 -54.99 60.93
C ILE A 400 26.34 -55.58 59.57
N GLN A 401 26.06 -56.88 59.50
CA GLN A 401 25.55 -57.53 58.27
C GLN A 401 24.20 -56.94 57.84
N SER A 402 23.29 -56.70 58.77
CA SER A 402 22.01 -56.06 58.47
C SER A 402 22.22 -54.63 57.97
N GLU A 403 23.03 -53.82 58.66
CA GLU A 403 23.29 -52.42 58.27
C GLU A 403 23.99 -52.32 56.90
N THR A 404 24.94 -53.21 56.61
CA THR A 404 25.61 -53.26 55.30
C THR A 404 24.64 -53.66 54.19
N GLN A 405 23.74 -54.62 54.41
CA GLN A 405 22.72 -54.98 53.43
C GLN A 405 21.76 -53.82 53.16
N HIS A 406 21.31 -53.12 54.21
CA HIS A 406 20.48 -51.92 54.07
C HIS A 406 21.21 -50.82 53.29
N ALA A 407 22.50 -50.63 53.55
CA ALA A 407 23.31 -49.64 52.84
C ALA A 407 23.49 -50.00 51.35
N VAL A 408 23.59 -51.28 50.97
CA VAL A 408 23.62 -51.70 49.55
C VAL A 408 22.32 -51.32 48.84
N VAL A 409 21.17 -51.61 49.44
CA VAL A 409 19.85 -51.25 48.87
C VAL A 409 19.73 -49.73 48.72
N ALA A 410 20.18 -48.97 49.72
CA ALA A 410 20.22 -47.51 49.62
C ALA A 410 21.11 -47.02 48.46
N MET A 411 22.28 -47.64 48.23
CA MET A 411 23.16 -47.28 47.10
C MET A 411 22.53 -47.58 45.74
N GLU A 412 21.75 -48.65 45.60
CA GLU A 412 21.01 -48.95 44.36
C GLU A 412 19.95 -47.86 44.09
N HIS A 413 19.20 -47.46 45.12
CA HIS A 413 18.22 -46.38 45.01
C HIS A 413 18.88 -45.04 44.65
N GLU A 414 20.00 -44.68 45.29
CA GLU A 414 20.77 -43.47 44.96
C GLU A 414 21.32 -43.51 43.53
N THR A 415 21.71 -44.68 43.03
CA THR A 415 22.16 -44.82 41.63
C THR A 415 21.02 -44.47 40.66
N GLN A 416 19.81 -44.97 40.91
CA GLN A 416 18.63 -44.62 40.10
C GLN A 416 18.28 -43.13 40.21
N ALA A 417 18.39 -42.54 41.41
CA ALA A 417 18.12 -41.13 41.62
C ALA A 417 19.10 -40.24 40.83
N VAL A 418 20.39 -40.59 40.82
CA VAL A 418 21.42 -39.87 40.04
C VAL A 418 21.19 -40.02 38.54
N GLU A 419 20.83 -41.20 38.04
CA GLU A 419 20.49 -41.42 36.63
C GLU A 419 19.27 -40.58 36.21
N ALA A 420 18.21 -40.57 37.03
CA ALA A 420 17.03 -39.73 36.81
C ALA A 420 17.38 -38.23 36.83
N GLY A 421 18.24 -37.80 37.76
CA GLY A 421 18.76 -36.44 37.84
C GLY A 421 19.54 -36.02 36.60
N SER A 422 20.46 -36.87 36.14
CA SER A 422 21.23 -36.67 34.90
C SER A 422 20.32 -36.59 33.68
N ALA A 423 19.34 -37.47 33.56
CA ALA A 423 18.37 -37.44 32.46
C ALA A 423 17.52 -36.15 32.48
N SER A 424 17.16 -35.66 33.67
CA SER A 424 16.44 -34.40 33.80
C SER A 424 17.28 -33.20 33.39
N ALA A 425 18.55 -33.15 33.81
CA ALA A 425 19.46 -32.08 33.41
C ALA A 425 19.64 -32.04 31.88
N LEU A 426 19.82 -33.20 31.23
CA LEU A 426 19.91 -33.28 29.76
C LEU A 426 18.66 -32.69 29.07
N ARG A 427 17.45 -33.07 29.51
CA ARG A 427 16.20 -32.49 28.98
C ARG A 427 16.12 -30.98 29.16
N THR A 428 16.59 -30.44 30.30
CA THR A 428 16.66 -28.99 30.51
C THR A 428 17.62 -28.32 29.52
N GLY A 429 18.73 -28.99 29.18
CA GLY A 429 19.65 -28.54 28.15
C GLY A 429 19.00 -28.44 26.76
N ASP A 430 18.15 -29.40 26.41
CA ASP A 430 17.38 -29.37 25.16
C ASP A 430 16.39 -28.21 25.14
N VAL A 431 15.68 -27.94 26.25
CA VAL A 431 14.78 -26.79 26.37
C VAL A 431 15.53 -25.46 26.18
N PHE A 432 16.74 -25.32 26.74
CA PHE A 432 17.56 -24.13 26.50
C PHE A 432 17.96 -24.01 25.01
N LYS A 433 18.28 -25.11 24.33
CA LYS A 433 18.57 -25.09 22.89
C LYS A 433 17.36 -24.59 22.08
N ASP A 434 16.15 -25.02 22.43
CA ASP A 434 14.92 -24.59 21.77
C ASP A 434 14.64 -23.10 22.01
N ILE A 435 14.78 -22.63 23.26
CA ILE A 435 14.64 -21.21 23.61
C ILE A 435 15.64 -20.36 22.84
N SER A 436 16.89 -20.81 22.70
CA SER A 436 17.92 -20.11 21.92
C SER A 436 17.51 -19.98 20.46
N THR A 437 16.97 -21.04 19.85
CA THR A 437 16.48 -21.01 18.47
C THR A 437 15.32 -20.02 18.30
N ILE A 438 14.38 -20.00 19.25
CA ILE A 438 13.24 -19.05 19.26
C ILE A 438 13.72 -17.61 19.42
N ALA A 439 14.66 -17.36 20.32
CA ALA A 439 15.23 -16.04 20.55
C ALA A 439 16.00 -15.53 19.32
N GLN A 440 16.77 -16.38 18.65
CA GLN A 440 17.45 -16.03 17.39
C GLN A 440 16.46 -15.61 16.32
N ARG A 441 15.42 -16.42 16.09
CA ARG A 441 14.37 -16.11 15.12
C ARG A 441 13.60 -14.84 15.47
N SER A 442 13.40 -14.58 16.77
CA SER A 442 12.74 -13.36 17.25
C SER A 442 13.60 -12.12 16.98
N ALA A 443 14.92 -12.21 17.17
CA ALA A 443 15.84 -11.12 16.85
C ALA A 443 15.87 -10.79 15.36
N GLU A 444 15.87 -11.81 14.49
CA GLU A 444 15.81 -11.67 13.04
C GLU A 444 14.49 -11.05 12.57
N LEU A 445 13.35 -11.53 13.12
CA LEU A 445 12.03 -10.97 12.81
C LEU A 445 11.93 -9.50 13.21
N ALA A 446 12.40 -9.16 14.41
CA ALA A 446 12.42 -7.78 14.89
C ALA A 446 13.27 -6.88 13.98
N GLN A 447 14.42 -7.36 13.52
CA GLN A 447 15.26 -6.62 12.58
C GLN A 447 14.57 -6.41 11.21
N SER A 448 13.85 -7.42 10.72
CA SER A 448 13.04 -7.31 9.49
C SER A 448 11.90 -6.30 9.65
N ILE A 449 11.22 -6.27 10.81
CA ILE A 449 10.16 -5.30 11.10
C ILE A 449 10.74 -3.88 11.13
N ALA A 450 11.88 -3.69 11.78
CA ALA A 450 12.55 -2.38 11.82
C ALA A 450 12.93 -1.88 10.42
N ALA A 451 13.45 -2.75 9.55
CA ALA A 451 13.76 -2.42 8.17
C ALA A 451 12.50 -2.04 7.37
N ALA A 452 11.44 -2.85 7.47
CA ALA A 452 10.18 -2.58 6.79
C ALA A 452 9.54 -1.25 7.26
N ALA A 453 9.60 -0.94 8.56
CA ALA A 453 9.09 0.31 9.11
C ALA A 453 9.92 1.53 8.63
N ALA A 454 11.24 1.37 8.47
CA ALA A 454 12.10 2.39 7.88
C ALA A 454 11.74 2.66 6.41
N ASP A 455 11.55 1.61 5.60
CA ASP A 455 11.13 1.74 4.20
C ASP A 455 9.73 2.35 4.07
N GLN A 456 8.82 2.00 4.98
CA GLN A 456 7.48 2.59 5.04
C GLN A 456 7.55 4.08 5.36
N THR A 457 8.49 4.52 6.19
CA THR A 457 8.71 5.96 6.50
C THR A 457 9.10 6.73 5.23
N VAL A 458 10.04 6.19 4.43
CA VAL A 458 10.44 6.78 3.15
C VAL A 458 9.27 6.86 2.17
N SER A 459 8.47 5.80 2.11
CA SER A 459 7.26 5.76 1.26
C SER A 459 6.22 6.80 1.70
N THR A 460 6.07 6.99 3.01
CA THR A 460 5.14 7.96 3.61
C THR A 460 5.57 9.39 3.29
N ASP A 461 6.86 9.70 3.36
CA ASP A 461 7.40 11.00 2.92
C ASP A 461 7.10 11.27 1.45
N GLN A 462 7.20 10.25 0.58
CA GLN A 462 6.87 10.37 -0.84
C GLN A 462 5.38 10.64 -1.06
N VAL A 463 4.49 9.94 -0.34
CA VAL A 463 3.04 10.21 -0.37
C VAL A 463 2.75 11.63 0.09
N GLY A 464 3.42 12.10 1.14
CA GLY A 464 3.29 13.48 1.64
C GLY A 464 3.63 14.53 0.57
N ARG A 465 4.69 14.30 -0.22
CA ARG A 465 5.04 15.16 -1.36
C ARG A 465 3.95 15.13 -2.44
N SER A 466 3.45 13.96 -2.81
CA SER A 466 2.37 13.84 -3.82
C SER A 466 1.10 14.57 -3.39
N ILE A 467 0.72 14.51 -2.11
CA ILE A 467 -0.43 15.26 -1.57
C ILE A 467 -0.19 16.76 -1.64
N LYS A 468 1.04 17.22 -1.37
CA LYS A 468 1.40 18.63 -1.48
C LYS A 468 1.31 19.14 -2.91
N ASP A 469 1.80 18.37 -3.88
CA ASP A 469 1.70 18.70 -5.30
C ASP A 469 0.25 18.74 -5.77
N PHE A 470 -0.56 17.78 -5.33
CA PHE A 470 -2.00 17.74 -5.60
C PHE A 470 -2.74 18.95 -5.01
N THR A 471 -2.37 19.38 -3.79
CA THR A 471 -2.87 20.62 -3.19
C THR A 471 -2.50 21.84 -4.05
N GLY A 472 -1.26 21.88 -4.54
CA GLY A 472 -0.80 22.91 -5.49
C GLY A 472 -1.62 22.94 -6.78
N GLY A 473 -1.92 21.77 -7.34
CA GLY A 473 -2.79 21.63 -8.53
C GLY A 473 -4.22 22.10 -8.28
N ALA A 474 -4.80 21.80 -7.12
CA ALA A 474 -6.11 22.28 -6.71
C ALA A 474 -6.15 23.82 -6.61
N VAL A 475 -5.14 24.44 -5.99
CA VAL A 475 -5.00 25.90 -5.92
C VAL A 475 -4.82 26.52 -7.33
N ALA A 476 -4.03 25.90 -8.20
CA ALA A 476 -3.87 26.35 -9.58
C ALA A 476 -5.19 26.27 -10.36
N THR A 477 -5.97 25.22 -10.15
CA THR A 477 -7.30 25.04 -10.75
C THR A 477 -8.26 26.13 -10.28
N GLN A 478 -8.27 26.46 -8.98
CA GLN A 478 -9.06 27.55 -8.45
C GLN A 478 -8.70 28.89 -9.15
N LYS A 479 -7.41 29.21 -9.25
CA LYS A 479 -6.94 30.44 -9.92
C LYS A 479 -7.29 30.49 -11.42
N ALA A 480 -7.16 29.37 -12.12
CA ALA A 480 -7.55 29.25 -13.54
C ALA A 480 -9.06 29.47 -13.71
N THR A 481 -9.83 28.96 -12.76
CA THR A 481 -11.29 29.08 -12.75
C THR A 481 -11.73 30.53 -12.47
N ASP A 482 -11.07 31.22 -11.55
CA ASP A 482 -11.31 32.64 -11.30
C ASP A 482 -11.01 33.48 -12.55
N SER A 483 -9.94 33.14 -13.29
CA SER A 483 -9.62 33.79 -14.57
C SER A 483 -10.68 33.51 -15.64
N ALA A 484 -11.18 32.26 -15.71
CA ALA A 484 -12.26 31.91 -16.63
C ALA A 484 -13.55 32.67 -16.32
N ARG A 485 -13.88 32.93 -15.04
CA ARG A 485 -15.04 33.76 -14.67
C ARG A 485 -14.91 35.18 -15.20
N ALA A 486 -13.73 35.79 -15.10
CA ALA A 486 -13.50 37.13 -15.66
C ALA A 486 -13.71 37.16 -17.18
N THR A 487 -13.18 36.16 -17.91
CA THR A 487 -13.40 36.07 -19.36
C THR A 487 -14.87 35.85 -19.72
N VAL A 488 -15.60 35.09 -18.91
CA VAL A 488 -17.04 34.87 -19.10
C VAL A 488 -17.84 36.16 -18.90
N GLU A 489 -17.46 36.99 -17.92
CA GLU A 489 -18.06 38.31 -17.72
C GLU A 489 -17.88 39.20 -18.95
N ASP A 490 -16.69 39.20 -19.56
CA ASP A 490 -16.44 39.93 -20.82
C ASP A 490 -17.32 39.42 -21.97
N MET A 491 -17.53 38.10 -22.09
CA MET A 491 -18.40 37.51 -23.12
C MET A 491 -19.86 37.92 -22.94
N VAL A 492 -20.34 38.01 -21.70
CA VAL A 492 -21.71 38.50 -21.40
C VAL A 492 -21.84 39.95 -21.85
N VAL A 493 -20.89 40.82 -21.49
CA VAL A 493 -20.89 42.24 -21.89
C VAL A 493 -20.87 42.39 -23.41
N LEU A 494 -20.06 41.60 -24.12
CA LEU A 494 -20.02 41.62 -25.59
C LEU A 494 -21.33 41.14 -26.23
N ALA A 495 -21.93 40.08 -25.70
CA ALA A 495 -23.21 39.57 -26.19
C ALA A 495 -24.36 40.55 -25.96
N GLU A 496 -24.38 41.22 -24.80
CA GLU A 496 -25.32 42.32 -24.52
C GLU A 496 -25.11 43.49 -25.49
N GLY A 497 -23.86 43.92 -25.72
CA GLY A 497 -23.54 44.97 -26.67
C GLY A 497 -23.97 44.67 -28.11
N LEU A 498 -23.79 43.43 -28.57
CA LEU A 498 -24.30 42.96 -29.87
C LEU A 498 -25.83 42.99 -29.92
N THR A 499 -26.49 42.54 -28.84
CA THR A 499 -27.96 42.54 -28.75
C THR A 499 -28.51 43.97 -28.79
N THR A 500 -27.90 44.89 -28.05
CA THR A 500 -28.26 46.32 -28.08
C THR A 500 -28.04 46.92 -29.47
N SER A 501 -26.92 46.62 -30.13
CA SER A 501 -26.63 47.12 -31.48
C SER A 501 -27.66 46.63 -32.51
N VAL A 502 -28.09 45.37 -32.40
CA VAL A 502 -29.13 44.82 -33.30
C VAL A 502 -30.52 45.35 -32.96
N SER A 503 -30.81 45.65 -31.69
CA SER A 503 -32.12 46.18 -31.26
C SER A 503 -32.43 47.59 -31.80
N GLN A 504 -31.43 48.32 -32.29
CA GLN A 504 -31.64 49.60 -32.98
C GLN A 504 -32.38 49.41 -34.32
N PHE A 505 -32.34 48.20 -34.89
CA PHE A 505 -33.07 47.85 -36.10
C PHE A 505 -34.42 47.24 -35.75
N LYS A 506 -35.52 47.83 -36.23
CA LYS A 506 -36.87 47.25 -36.12
C LYS A 506 -37.01 46.12 -37.12
N LEU A 507 -37.12 44.90 -36.61
CA LEU A 507 -37.32 43.69 -37.39
C LEU A 507 -38.82 43.34 -37.42
N ALA A 508 -39.30 42.85 -38.56
CA ALA A 508 -40.66 42.33 -38.72
C ALA A 508 -40.85 40.96 -38.06
#